data_AF-A0A2G5VRM3-F1
#
_entry.id   AF-A0A2G5VRM3-F1
#
_cell.length_a   1.000
_cell.length_b   1.000
_cell.length_c   1.000
_cell.angle_alpha   90.00
_cell.angle_beta   90.00
_cell.angle_gamma   90.00
#
_symmetry.space_group_name_H-M   'P 1'
#
loop_
_entity.id
_entity.type
_entity.pdbx_description
1 polymer ?
#
loop_
_entity_poly.entity_id
_entity_poly.type
_entity_poly.pdbx_seq_one_letter_code
_entity_poly.pdbx_strand_id
1 'polypeptide(L)'
;MTSKYGLLVLNSKNLQKLKQLLTTAAASLSSRLYVRFNPDTDRTDDLVSKIYLNSANFCPKIDVRLVVAEIAGKIDNYELIGDEKYEKSSGKSEKKYKKVVLGGTFDRLHNGHKVLLNKAAELASDDIVVGVTDKEMIAKKSLFEMIEPVEIRMKNVVDFVEDISGEAKCLTEPIIDPFGPSTRIQDLEAIVVSRETLKGADAVNKIRNEHGMSQLDVIIVELVEGNDEILNETKISSSSRRRADLGRLLKPTRQVPRGNGKPYLIGLAGGIASGKSHIAKYLKEKHGFDVIDCDKLAHTCYEKGSVLNQKIAEHFGKDIVIDGVVDRKKLGGIVFSDKSKLRELSELVWPEVRKKATEIAEQSTARVVVLGKAQKILNFEVVA
;
A
#
# COMPACT_ATOMS: atom_id res chain seq x y z
N MET A 1 28.09 -15.59 -7.41
CA MET A 1 26.69 -15.88 -7.79
C MET A 1 25.84 -15.56 -6.57
N THR A 2 24.84 -14.69 -6.69
CA THR A 2 23.93 -14.37 -5.59
C THR A 2 22.88 -15.47 -5.48
N SER A 3 22.75 -16.09 -4.30
CA SER A 3 21.68 -17.06 -4.07
C SER A 3 20.32 -16.34 -4.04
N LYS A 4 19.26 -17.05 -4.42
CA LYS A 4 17.90 -16.50 -4.31
C LYS A 4 17.44 -16.49 -2.85
N TYR A 5 17.72 -17.57 -2.13
CA TYR A 5 17.25 -17.81 -0.78
C TYR A 5 18.41 -18.10 0.16
N GLY A 6 18.27 -17.67 1.41
CA GLY A 6 19.19 -18.00 2.49
C GLY A 6 18.49 -18.60 3.70
N LEU A 7 19.23 -19.37 4.48
CA LEU A 7 18.80 -19.89 5.77
C LEU A 7 19.77 -19.44 6.86
N LEU A 8 19.25 -18.76 7.88
CA LEU A 8 19.96 -18.38 9.09
C LEU A 8 19.39 -19.16 10.28
N VAL A 9 20.26 -19.90 10.97
CA VAL A 9 19.92 -20.60 12.21
C VAL A 9 20.43 -19.79 13.40
N LEU A 10 19.53 -19.40 14.28
CA LEU A 10 19.81 -18.63 15.48
C LEU A 10 19.94 -19.57 16.68
N ASN A 11 21.08 -19.44 17.36
CA ASN A 11 21.34 -19.94 18.69
C ASN A 11 21.86 -18.78 19.57
N SER A 12 22.13 -19.04 20.85
CA SER A 12 22.68 -18.03 21.77
C SER A 12 23.96 -17.34 21.25
N LYS A 13 24.81 -18.04 20.47
CA LYS A 13 26.06 -17.48 19.90
C LYS A 13 25.77 -16.57 18.71
N ASN A 14 24.93 -17.01 17.77
CA ASN A 14 24.61 -16.26 16.55
C ASN A 14 23.77 -15.01 16.82
N LEU A 15 22.98 -14.99 17.89
CA LEU A 15 22.26 -13.79 18.32
C LEU A 15 23.20 -12.61 18.61
N GLN A 16 24.38 -12.86 19.18
CA GLN A 16 25.39 -11.81 19.42
C GLN A 16 25.99 -11.26 18.12
N LYS A 17 25.96 -12.06 17.04
CA LYS A 17 26.48 -11.72 15.71
C LYS A 17 25.38 -11.33 14.72
N LEU A 18 24.14 -11.14 15.18
CA LEU A 18 22.97 -10.96 14.31
C LEU A 18 23.17 -9.85 13.26
N LYS A 19 23.72 -8.70 13.64
CA LYS A 19 24.04 -7.59 12.73
C LYS A 19 24.98 -8.01 11.60
N GLN A 20 26.04 -8.76 11.92
CA GLN A 20 27.01 -9.23 10.93
C GLN A 20 26.35 -10.22 9.97
N LEU A 21 25.59 -11.18 10.50
CA LEU A 21 24.90 -12.21 9.71
C LEU A 21 23.85 -11.61 8.76
N LEU A 22 23.10 -10.61 9.23
CA LEU A 22 22.13 -9.89 8.40
C LEU A 22 22.81 -9.08 7.29
N THR A 23 23.95 -8.45 7.58
CA THR A 23 24.76 -7.75 6.56
C THR A 23 25.28 -8.73 5.51
N THR A 24 25.75 -9.92 5.92
CA THR A 24 26.17 -10.98 4.98
C THR A 24 25.02 -11.41 4.09
N ALA A 25 23.84 -11.67 4.67
CA ALA A 25 22.64 -12.03 3.91
C ALA A 25 22.25 -10.93 2.90
N ALA A 26 22.38 -9.65 3.26
CA ALA A 26 22.09 -8.54 2.37
C ALA A 26 23.02 -8.49 1.14
N ALA A 27 24.24 -9.02 1.26
CA ALA A 27 25.23 -9.06 0.19
C ALA A 27 25.14 -10.32 -0.67
N SER A 28 24.76 -11.47 -0.10
CA SER A 28 24.75 -12.75 -0.81
C SER A 28 23.40 -13.14 -1.41
N LEU A 29 22.30 -12.59 -0.89
CA LEU A 29 20.95 -12.98 -1.29
C LEU A 29 20.30 -11.96 -2.23
N SER A 30 19.36 -12.43 -3.05
CA SER A 30 18.57 -11.59 -3.96
C SER A 30 17.07 -11.54 -3.65
N SER A 31 16.55 -12.40 -2.76
CA SER A 31 15.11 -12.47 -2.49
C SER A 31 14.76 -12.61 -1.00
N ARG A 32 14.94 -13.79 -0.40
CA ARG A 32 14.41 -14.09 0.95
C ARG A 32 15.48 -14.67 1.87
N LEU A 33 15.42 -14.29 3.15
CA LEU A 33 16.17 -14.91 4.24
C LEU A 33 15.19 -15.58 5.20
N TYR A 34 15.25 -16.90 5.29
CA TYR A 34 14.53 -17.65 6.29
C TYR A 34 15.36 -17.72 7.56
N VAL A 35 14.75 -17.39 8.69
CA VAL A 35 15.38 -17.40 10.01
C VAL A 35 14.69 -18.44 10.86
N ARG A 36 15.46 -19.33 11.47
CA ARG A 36 14.96 -20.36 12.36
C ARG A 36 15.71 -20.33 13.68
N PHE A 37 15.02 -20.70 14.76
CA PHE A 37 15.61 -20.86 16.08
C PHE A 37 15.98 -22.32 16.31
N ASN A 38 17.15 -22.56 16.89
CA ASN A 38 17.44 -23.88 17.45
C ASN A 38 16.60 -24.12 18.71
N PRO A 39 16.35 -25.40 19.06
CA PRO A 39 15.50 -25.76 20.20
C PRO A 39 15.98 -25.22 21.56
N ASP A 40 17.27 -24.89 21.68
CA ASP A 40 17.92 -24.34 22.87
C ASP A 40 17.66 -22.83 23.06
N THR A 41 17.04 -22.17 22.08
CA THR A 41 16.86 -20.72 22.06
C THR A 41 15.40 -20.37 22.25
N ASP A 42 15.10 -19.67 23.36
CA ASP A 42 13.75 -19.23 23.66
C ASP A 42 13.25 -18.20 22.63
N ARG A 43 12.02 -18.38 22.16
CA ARG A 43 11.41 -17.58 21.11
C ARG A 43 10.42 -16.60 21.73
N THR A 44 10.94 -15.51 22.26
CA THR A 44 10.11 -14.45 22.84
C THR A 44 9.63 -13.43 21.79
N ASP A 45 8.49 -12.78 22.03
CA ASP A 45 7.95 -11.74 21.14
C ASP A 45 8.91 -10.54 21.01
N ASP A 46 9.65 -10.21 22.07
CA ASP A 46 10.71 -9.19 22.07
C ASP A 46 11.87 -9.58 21.13
N LEU A 47 12.30 -10.85 21.17
CA LEU A 47 13.36 -11.33 20.29
C LEU A 47 12.93 -11.32 18.82
N VAL A 48 11.71 -11.79 18.53
CA VAL A 48 11.11 -11.74 17.19
C VAL A 48 11.07 -10.30 16.67
N SER A 49 10.62 -9.37 17.51
CA SER A 49 10.57 -7.93 17.18
C SER A 49 11.97 -7.35 16.92
N LYS A 50 12.94 -7.66 17.77
CA LYS A 50 14.35 -7.25 17.61
C LYS A 50 14.95 -7.77 16.31
N ILE A 51 14.68 -9.01 15.92
CA ILE A 51 15.19 -9.57 14.66
C ILE A 51 14.60 -8.82 13.47
N TYR A 52 13.30 -8.55 13.46
CA TYR A 52 12.69 -7.77 12.39
C TYR A 52 13.21 -6.32 12.32
N LEU A 53 13.41 -5.67 13.47
CA LEU A 53 13.99 -4.34 13.52
C LEU A 53 15.43 -4.32 12.98
N ASN A 54 16.29 -5.24 13.43
CA ASN A 54 17.66 -5.36 12.92
C ASN A 54 17.67 -5.70 11.43
N SER A 55 16.74 -6.53 10.96
CA SER A 55 16.62 -6.87 9.53
C SER A 55 16.28 -5.66 8.67
N ALA A 56 15.39 -4.78 9.14
CA ALA A 56 15.08 -3.55 8.42
C ALA A 56 16.29 -2.60 8.33
N ASN A 57 17.17 -2.60 9.35
CA ASN A 57 18.35 -1.73 9.38
C ASN A 57 19.53 -2.28 8.58
N PHE A 58 19.79 -3.58 8.66
CA PHE A 58 21.01 -4.21 8.12
C PHE A 58 20.75 -5.08 6.88
N CYS A 59 19.49 -5.40 6.58
CA CYS A 59 19.07 -6.22 5.45
C CYS A 59 17.81 -5.67 4.73
N PRO A 60 17.71 -4.35 4.45
CA PRO A 60 16.45 -3.69 4.06
C PRO A 60 15.82 -4.17 2.74
N LYS A 61 16.62 -4.78 1.86
CA LYS A 61 16.19 -5.23 0.53
C LYS A 61 15.79 -6.71 0.49
N ILE A 62 16.12 -7.48 1.53
CA ILE A 62 15.83 -8.90 1.60
C ILE A 62 14.59 -9.12 2.46
N ASP A 63 13.69 -9.95 1.98
CA ASP A 63 12.50 -10.29 2.74
C ASP A 63 12.82 -11.36 3.79
N VAL A 64 13.00 -10.91 5.03
CA VAL A 64 13.26 -11.78 6.18
C VAL A 64 11.97 -12.41 6.70
N ARG A 65 11.97 -13.74 6.90
CA ARG A 65 10.84 -14.55 7.36
C ARG A 65 11.26 -15.47 8.50
N LEU A 66 10.59 -15.38 9.65
CA LEU A 66 10.89 -16.21 10.82
C LEU A 66 10.01 -17.45 10.79
N VAL A 67 10.64 -18.59 10.65
CA VAL A 67 9.97 -19.87 10.47
C VAL A 67 9.57 -20.41 11.85
N VAL A 68 8.31 -20.84 12.00
CA VAL A 68 7.78 -21.40 13.27
C VAL A 68 7.65 -22.92 13.27
N ALA A 69 7.80 -23.59 12.13
CA ALA A 69 7.64 -25.04 12.00
C ALA A 69 8.67 -25.64 11.01
N GLU A 70 8.76 -26.97 10.94
CA GLU A 70 9.54 -27.58 9.85
C GLU A 70 8.92 -27.25 8.50
N ILE A 71 9.73 -26.66 7.63
CA ILE A 71 9.37 -26.41 6.24
C ILE A 71 10.01 -27.51 5.40
N ALA A 72 9.51 -28.73 5.51
CA ALA A 72 9.97 -29.82 4.67
C ALA A 72 9.62 -29.49 3.19
N GLY A 73 10.64 -29.33 2.35
CA GLY A 73 10.49 -29.19 0.89
C GLY A 73 9.98 -27.86 0.34
N LYS A 74 9.83 -26.78 1.14
CA LYS A 74 9.53 -25.43 0.57
C LYS A 74 10.77 -24.54 0.38
N ILE A 75 11.90 -24.85 1.02
CA ILE A 75 13.16 -24.10 0.85
C ILE A 75 14.18 -25.03 0.19
N ASP A 76 14.11 -25.14 -1.13
CA ASP A 76 15.16 -25.79 -1.92
C ASP A 76 16.20 -24.76 -2.37
N ASN A 77 17.46 -25.19 -2.51
CA ASN A 77 18.57 -24.39 -3.04
C ASN A 77 18.79 -23.06 -2.26
N TYR A 78 18.91 -23.16 -0.93
CA TYR A 78 19.30 -22.02 -0.09
C TYR A 78 20.81 -21.98 0.18
N GLU A 79 21.30 -20.78 0.49
CA GLU A 79 22.63 -20.55 1.03
C GLU A 79 22.56 -20.48 2.57
N LEU A 80 23.45 -21.17 3.28
CA LEU A 80 23.55 -21.01 4.74
C LEU A 80 24.21 -19.67 5.07
N ILE A 81 23.56 -18.88 5.92
CA ILE A 81 24.12 -17.64 6.45
C ILE A 81 24.69 -17.94 7.85
N GLY A 82 26.01 -18.02 7.92
CA GLY A 82 26.74 -18.48 9.11
C GLY A 82 27.02 -19.99 9.08
N ASP A 83 27.65 -20.49 10.14
CA ASP A 83 28.19 -21.86 10.18
C ASP A 83 27.25 -22.87 10.88
N GLU A 84 26.18 -22.39 11.49
CA GLU A 84 25.28 -23.20 12.30
C GLU A 84 24.30 -24.01 11.44
N LYS A 85 24.18 -25.30 11.76
CA LYS A 85 23.21 -26.19 11.13
C LYS A 85 21.98 -26.32 12.03
N TYR A 86 20.82 -26.49 11.40
CA TYR A 86 19.59 -26.74 12.14
C TYR A 86 19.63 -28.12 12.77
N GLU A 87 19.41 -28.19 14.08
CA GLU A 87 19.21 -29.43 14.81
C GLU A 87 17.73 -29.80 14.81
N LYS A 88 17.38 -30.95 14.25
CA LYS A 88 15.99 -31.44 14.22
C LYS A 88 15.50 -31.66 15.65
N SER A 89 14.41 -31.01 16.01
CA SER A 89 13.70 -31.33 17.26
C SER A 89 12.92 -32.65 17.07
N SER A 90 13.09 -33.59 17.99
CA SER A 90 12.38 -34.88 18.01
C SER A 90 10.90 -34.78 18.42
N GLY A 91 10.41 -33.59 18.81
CA GLY A 91 9.02 -33.34 19.18
C GLY A 91 8.30 -32.40 18.22
N LYS A 92 7.03 -32.71 17.89
CA LYS A 92 6.11 -31.72 17.33
C LYS A 92 5.84 -30.67 18.40
N SER A 93 6.05 -29.39 18.10
CA SER A 93 5.56 -28.30 18.95
C SER A 93 4.03 -28.34 18.91
N GLU A 94 3.40 -28.69 20.04
CA GLU A 94 1.95 -28.62 20.16
C GLU A 94 1.51 -27.16 20.06
N LYS A 95 0.67 -26.87 19.07
CA LYS A 95 0.06 -25.57 18.85
C LYS A 95 -1.11 -25.42 19.82
N LYS A 96 -1.26 -24.21 20.39
CA LYS A 96 -2.25 -23.94 21.44
C LYS A 96 -3.69 -23.91 20.90
N TYR A 97 -3.87 -23.47 19.66
CA TYR A 97 -5.19 -23.31 19.04
C TYR A 97 -5.22 -23.95 17.65
N LYS A 98 -6.40 -24.41 17.25
CA LYS A 98 -6.68 -24.84 15.88
C LYS A 98 -6.84 -23.65 14.95
N LYS A 99 -7.63 -22.66 15.36
CA LYS A 99 -7.99 -21.51 14.53
C LYS A 99 -7.75 -20.19 15.23
N VAL A 100 -6.90 -19.37 14.62
CA VAL A 100 -6.53 -18.04 15.13
C VAL A 100 -6.95 -16.98 14.12
N VAL A 101 -7.55 -15.88 14.58
CA VAL A 101 -7.91 -14.74 13.74
C VAL A 101 -7.07 -13.51 14.05
N LEU A 102 -6.80 -12.70 13.03
CA LEU A 102 -6.26 -11.35 13.20
C LEU A 102 -6.77 -10.43 12.08
N GLY A 103 -6.74 -9.12 12.34
CA GLY A 103 -7.22 -8.11 11.41
C GLY A 103 -6.25 -6.94 11.29
N GLY A 104 -6.17 -6.34 10.10
CA GLY A 104 -5.26 -5.24 9.86
C GLY A 104 -5.30 -4.71 8.44
N THR A 105 -4.55 -3.63 8.19
CA THR A 105 -4.45 -3.08 6.84
C THR A 105 -3.50 -3.87 5.97
N PHE A 106 -2.42 -4.42 6.53
CA PHE A 106 -1.45 -5.26 5.79
C PHE A 106 -0.92 -4.62 4.49
N ASP A 107 -0.94 -3.29 4.41
CA ASP A 107 -0.36 -2.54 3.32
C ASP A 107 1.16 -2.57 3.45
N ARG A 108 1.83 -3.10 2.40
CA ARG A 108 3.29 -3.28 2.31
C ARG A 108 3.87 -3.83 3.60
N LEU A 109 3.68 -5.14 3.83
CA LEU A 109 4.08 -5.86 5.04
C LEU A 109 5.41 -5.33 5.63
N HIS A 110 5.30 -4.75 6.82
CA HIS A 110 6.41 -4.19 7.58
C HIS A 110 6.51 -4.93 8.92
N ASN A 111 7.54 -4.62 9.71
CA ASN A 111 7.90 -5.35 10.92
C ASN A 111 6.70 -5.60 11.86
N GLY A 112 5.88 -4.57 12.14
CA GLY A 112 4.69 -4.72 12.97
C GLY A 112 3.71 -5.80 12.48
N HIS A 113 3.41 -5.83 11.17
CA HIS A 113 2.58 -6.90 10.60
C HIS A 113 3.25 -8.27 10.71
N LYS A 114 4.56 -8.33 10.44
CA LYS A 114 5.32 -9.58 10.45
C LYS A 114 5.36 -10.22 11.84
N VAL A 115 5.47 -9.42 12.91
CA VAL A 115 5.43 -9.92 14.30
C VAL A 115 4.04 -10.48 14.63
N LEU A 116 2.96 -9.75 14.30
CA LEU A 116 1.58 -10.23 14.53
C LEU A 116 1.29 -11.55 13.78
N LEU A 117 1.64 -11.61 12.50
CA LEU A 117 1.46 -12.81 11.67
C LEU A 117 2.33 -13.97 12.17
N ASN A 118 3.55 -13.70 12.65
CA ASN A 118 4.38 -14.72 13.29
C ASN A 118 3.73 -15.30 14.54
N LYS A 119 3.13 -14.44 15.38
CA LYS A 119 2.47 -14.91 16.59
C LYS A 119 1.27 -15.79 16.25
N ALA A 120 0.47 -15.40 15.26
CA ALA A 120 -0.63 -16.23 14.78
C ALA A 120 -0.13 -17.59 14.24
N ALA A 121 0.95 -17.60 13.46
CA ALA A 121 1.56 -18.82 12.96
C ALA A 121 2.16 -19.72 14.05
N GLU A 122 2.72 -19.12 15.09
CA GLU A 122 3.22 -19.83 16.27
C GLU A 122 2.11 -20.56 17.03
N LEU A 123 0.91 -19.98 17.04
CA LEU A 123 -0.21 -20.41 17.87
C LEU A 123 -1.19 -21.37 17.19
N ALA A 124 -1.38 -21.26 15.87
CA ALA A 124 -2.37 -22.02 15.10
C ALA A 124 -1.83 -23.37 14.58
N SER A 125 -2.62 -24.44 14.68
CA SER A 125 -2.35 -25.73 14.01
C SER A 125 -2.98 -25.84 12.62
N ASP A 126 -4.21 -25.34 12.45
CA ASP A 126 -5.02 -25.65 11.27
C ASP A 126 -5.19 -24.42 10.39
N ASP A 127 -5.83 -23.36 10.89
CA ASP A 127 -6.19 -22.18 10.10
C ASP A 127 -5.76 -20.86 10.77
N ILE A 128 -5.21 -19.96 9.98
CA ILE A 128 -4.93 -18.57 10.33
C ILE A 128 -5.84 -17.68 9.47
N VAL A 129 -6.87 -17.11 10.08
CA VAL A 129 -7.85 -16.25 9.41
C VAL A 129 -7.38 -14.80 9.51
N VAL A 130 -7.18 -14.14 8.36
CA VAL A 130 -6.69 -12.77 8.30
C VAL A 130 -7.68 -11.85 7.61
N GLY A 131 -8.28 -10.94 8.38
CA GLY A 131 -9.11 -9.86 7.86
C GLY A 131 -8.27 -8.70 7.34
N VAL A 132 -8.38 -8.40 6.04
CA VAL A 132 -7.59 -7.37 5.36
C VAL A 132 -8.46 -6.15 5.04
N THR A 133 -8.22 -5.01 5.70
CA THR A 133 -9.14 -3.84 5.59
C THR A 133 -9.27 -3.33 4.15
N ASP A 134 -10.48 -2.97 3.73
CA ASP A 134 -10.77 -2.42 2.40
C ASP A 134 -11.82 -1.30 2.44
N LYS A 135 -12.01 -0.61 1.32
CA LYS A 135 -13.03 0.43 1.10
C LYS A 135 -13.17 1.42 2.26
N GLU A 136 -14.30 1.42 2.98
CA GLU A 136 -14.63 2.35 4.06
C GLU A 136 -13.58 2.32 5.19
N MET A 137 -13.01 1.14 5.46
CA MET A 137 -12.01 0.94 6.52
C MET A 137 -10.64 1.56 6.17
N ILE A 138 -10.36 1.83 4.89
CA ILE A 138 -9.12 2.48 4.45
C ILE A 138 -9.29 3.96 4.08
N ALA A 139 -10.52 4.41 3.76
CA ALA A 139 -10.78 5.74 3.21
C ALA A 139 -10.32 6.92 4.10
N LYS A 140 -10.25 6.72 5.43
CA LYS A 140 -9.79 7.75 6.38
C LYS A 140 -8.30 7.69 6.69
N LYS A 141 -7.57 6.73 6.13
CA LYS A 141 -6.12 6.58 6.38
C LYS A 141 -5.35 7.63 5.58
N SER A 142 -4.29 8.17 6.19
CA SER A 142 -3.37 9.09 5.50
C SER A 142 -2.83 8.43 4.23
N LEU A 143 -2.87 9.10 3.07
CA LEU A 143 -2.44 8.56 1.76
C LEU A 143 -3.17 7.27 1.35
N PHE A 144 -4.48 7.15 1.63
CA PHE A 144 -5.23 5.91 1.32
C PHE A 144 -5.20 5.55 -0.16
N GLU A 145 -5.06 6.52 -1.07
CA GLU A 145 -4.95 6.30 -2.51
C GLU A 145 -3.69 5.53 -2.91
N MET A 146 -2.67 5.52 -2.04
CA MET A 146 -1.42 4.77 -2.22
C MET A 146 -1.45 3.37 -1.61
N ILE A 147 -2.53 3.00 -0.92
CA ILE A 147 -2.70 1.64 -0.37
C ILE A 147 -2.79 0.66 -1.53
N GLU A 148 -2.07 -0.45 -1.43
CA GLU A 148 -2.14 -1.51 -2.43
C GLU A 148 -3.57 -2.08 -2.55
N PRO A 149 -4.01 -2.50 -3.75
CA PRO A 149 -5.27 -3.23 -3.93
C PRO A 149 -5.41 -4.39 -2.92
N VAL A 150 -6.62 -4.62 -2.41
CA VAL A 150 -6.86 -5.60 -1.35
C VAL A 150 -6.43 -7.00 -1.76
N GLU A 151 -6.58 -7.36 -3.04
CA GLU A 151 -6.20 -8.64 -3.61
C GLU A 151 -4.68 -8.86 -3.52
N ILE A 152 -3.90 -7.80 -3.77
CA ILE A 152 -2.43 -7.84 -3.68
C ILE A 152 -2.01 -7.98 -2.20
N ARG A 153 -2.63 -7.22 -1.30
CA ARG A 153 -2.34 -7.28 0.14
C ARG A 153 -2.68 -8.66 0.71
N MET A 154 -3.85 -9.20 0.39
CA MET A 154 -4.25 -10.57 0.76
C MET A 154 -3.27 -11.61 0.24
N LYS A 155 -2.88 -11.52 -1.05
CA LYS A 155 -1.87 -12.43 -1.62
C LYS A 155 -0.54 -12.35 -0.87
N ASN A 156 -0.08 -11.15 -0.53
CA ASN A 156 1.17 -10.95 0.22
C ASN A 156 1.08 -11.53 1.64
N VAL A 157 -0.09 -11.42 2.29
CA VAL A 157 -0.35 -12.05 3.60
C VAL A 157 -0.29 -13.57 3.48
N VAL A 158 -0.99 -14.17 2.51
CA VAL A 158 -0.96 -15.62 2.27
C VAL A 158 0.47 -16.10 2.01
N ASP A 159 1.16 -15.48 1.06
CA ASP A 159 2.55 -15.82 0.72
C ASP A 159 3.48 -15.72 1.94
N PHE A 160 3.30 -14.72 2.80
CA PHE A 160 4.10 -14.58 4.03
C PHE A 160 3.77 -15.66 5.08
N VAL A 161 2.48 -15.89 5.35
CA VAL A 161 2.04 -16.82 6.40
C VAL A 161 2.38 -18.26 6.01
N GLU A 162 2.09 -18.68 4.78
CA GLU A 162 2.35 -20.05 4.31
C GLU A 162 3.84 -20.39 4.27
N ASP A 163 4.72 -19.40 4.14
CA ASP A 163 6.17 -19.57 4.23
C ASP A 163 6.66 -19.75 5.67
N ILE A 164 5.89 -19.38 6.70
CA ILE A 164 6.33 -19.47 8.09
C ILE A 164 5.57 -20.53 8.91
N SER A 165 4.28 -20.77 8.62
CA SER A 165 3.33 -21.50 9.48
C SER A 165 3.45 -23.03 9.41
N GLY A 166 4.18 -23.58 8.45
CA GLY A 166 4.28 -25.03 8.24
C GLY A 166 2.99 -25.61 7.66
N GLU A 167 2.22 -26.31 8.52
CA GLU A 167 0.98 -27.03 8.15
C GLU A 167 -0.26 -26.12 8.17
N ALA A 168 -0.27 -25.06 8.99
CA ALA A 168 -1.45 -24.20 9.13
C ALA A 168 -1.69 -23.36 7.87
N LYS A 169 -2.95 -23.34 7.40
CA LYS A 169 -3.39 -22.64 6.19
C LYS A 169 -3.71 -21.18 6.47
N CYS A 170 -3.41 -20.30 5.50
CA CYS A 170 -3.78 -18.90 5.60
C CYS A 170 -5.08 -18.63 4.83
N LEU A 171 -6.12 -18.20 5.54
CA LEU A 171 -7.40 -17.81 4.94
C LEU A 171 -7.53 -16.29 5.04
N THR A 172 -7.53 -15.60 3.90
CA THR A 172 -7.67 -14.13 3.87
C THR A 172 -9.06 -13.72 3.43
N GLU A 173 -9.60 -12.64 4.00
CA GLU A 173 -10.87 -12.04 3.59
C GLU A 173 -10.79 -10.51 3.60
N PRO A 174 -11.33 -9.79 2.60
CA PRO A 174 -11.47 -8.35 2.68
C PRO A 174 -12.47 -7.96 3.76
N ILE A 175 -12.14 -6.98 4.61
CA ILE A 175 -13.05 -6.48 5.65
C ILE A 175 -13.40 -5.01 5.40
N ILE A 176 -14.70 -4.73 5.32
CA ILE A 176 -15.27 -3.38 5.11
C ILE A 176 -15.89 -2.82 6.40
N ASP A 177 -15.83 -3.60 7.47
CA ASP A 177 -16.29 -3.25 8.81
C ASP A 177 -15.23 -3.65 9.88
N PRO A 178 -15.35 -3.16 11.13
CA PRO A 178 -14.38 -3.42 12.19
C PRO A 178 -14.32 -4.87 12.71
N PHE A 179 -15.30 -5.73 12.39
CA PHE A 179 -15.43 -7.07 12.97
C PHE A 179 -15.03 -8.16 11.97
N GLY A 180 -15.45 -8.02 10.71
CA GLY A 180 -15.06 -8.92 9.63
C GLY A 180 -15.45 -10.39 9.89
N PRO A 181 -14.56 -11.37 9.63
CA PRO A 181 -14.87 -12.79 9.82
C PRO A 181 -14.99 -13.20 11.29
N SER A 182 -14.46 -12.41 12.22
CA SER A 182 -14.38 -12.78 13.63
C SER A 182 -15.73 -12.93 14.32
N THR A 183 -16.80 -12.33 13.80
CA THR A 183 -18.17 -12.43 14.33
C THR A 183 -19.06 -13.35 13.51
N ARG A 184 -18.52 -14.02 12.49
CA ARG A 184 -19.24 -14.95 11.60
C ARG A 184 -18.72 -16.37 11.70
N ILE A 185 -17.40 -16.55 11.87
CA ILE A 185 -16.78 -17.86 12.01
C ILE A 185 -16.90 -18.30 13.48
N GLN A 186 -17.65 -19.37 13.71
CA GLN A 186 -18.01 -19.83 15.06
C GLN A 186 -16.83 -20.48 15.79
N ASP A 187 -16.06 -21.34 15.09
CA ASP A 187 -15.01 -22.18 15.65
C ASP A 187 -13.63 -21.49 15.74
N LEU A 188 -13.60 -20.16 15.76
CA LEU A 188 -12.41 -19.39 16.12
C LEU A 188 -12.15 -19.50 17.62
N GLU A 189 -10.88 -19.67 18.00
CA GLU A 189 -10.48 -19.90 19.40
C GLU A 189 -9.69 -18.72 19.99
N ALA A 190 -8.91 -18.02 19.18
CA ALA A 190 -8.11 -16.88 19.64
C ALA A 190 -8.05 -15.74 18.61
N ILE A 191 -7.86 -14.51 19.12
CA ILE A 191 -7.61 -13.31 18.33
C ILE A 191 -6.25 -12.71 18.70
N VAL A 192 -5.41 -12.46 17.70
CA VAL A 192 -4.11 -11.81 17.89
C VAL A 192 -4.22 -10.32 17.58
N VAL A 193 -3.84 -9.48 18.54
CA VAL A 193 -3.88 -8.02 18.46
C VAL A 193 -2.60 -7.38 18.97
N SER A 194 -2.32 -6.16 18.55
CA SER A 194 -1.35 -5.31 19.24
C SER A 194 -2.02 -4.60 20.42
N ARG A 195 -1.24 -3.99 21.30
CA ARG A 195 -1.77 -3.12 22.36
C ARG A 195 -2.68 -2.00 21.80
N GLU A 196 -2.40 -1.52 20.59
CA GLU A 196 -3.19 -0.46 19.94
C GLU A 196 -4.59 -0.92 19.52
N THR A 197 -4.74 -2.19 19.16
CA THR A 197 -5.99 -2.75 18.64
C THR A 197 -6.74 -3.61 19.66
N LEU A 198 -6.31 -3.62 20.93
CA LEU A 198 -6.96 -4.35 22.03
C LEU A 198 -8.45 -4.04 22.15
N LYS A 199 -8.83 -2.75 22.10
CA LYS A 199 -10.24 -2.32 22.14
C LYS A 199 -11.08 -2.94 21.01
N GLY A 200 -10.46 -3.25 19.88
CA GLY A 200 -11.12 -3.95 18.77
C GLY A 200 -11.43 -5.40 19.12
N ALA A 201 -10.51 -6.12 19.76
CA ALA A 201 -10.76 -7.48 20.25
C ALA A 201 -11.86 -7.51 21.31
N ASP A 202 -11.89 -6.55 22.23
CA ASP A 202 -12.95 -6.42 23.23
C ASP A 202 -14.32 -6.23 22.55
N ALA A 203 -14.39 -5.37 21.53
CA ALA A 203 -15.60 -5.13 20.76
C ALA A 203 -16.06 -6.38 19.99
N VAL A 204 -15.13 -7.16 19.42
CA VAL A 204 -15.41 -8.44 18.77
C VAL A 204 -16.02 -9.42 19.77
N ASN A 205 -15.40 -9.59 20.94
CA ASN A 205 -15.90 -10.53 21.97
C ASN A 205 -17.26 -10.12 22.52
N LYS A 206 -17.55 -8.81 22.62
CA LYS A 206 -18.88 -8.31 22.96
C LYS A 206 -19.94 -8.77 21.95
N ILE A 207 -19.69 -8.58 20.65
CA ILE A 207 -20.63 -8.99 19.60
C ILE A 207 -20.76 -10.51 19.51
N ARG A 208 -19.65 -11.24 19.66
CA ARG A 208 -19.68 -12.71 19.71
C ARG A 208 -20.59 -13.19 20.83
N ASN A 209 -20.49 -12.61 22.02
CA ASN A 209 -21.38 -12.93 23.15
C ASN A 209 -22.85 -12.58 22.86
N GLU A 210 -23.12 -11.43 22.25
CA GLU A 210 -24.48 -11.03 21.81
C GLU A 210 -25.08 -12.01 20.78
N HIS A 211 -24.24 -12.65 19.97
CA HIS A 211 -24.62 -13.69 19.02
C HIS A 211 -24.54 -15.13 19.57
N GLY A 212 -24.31 -15.30 20.88
CA GLY A 212 -24.22 -16.63 21.51
C GLY A 212 -22.99 -17.46 21.11
N MET A 213 -21.93 -16.81 20.64
CA MET A 213 -20.65 -17.44 20.27
C MET A 213 -19.68 -17.45 21.45
N SER A 214 -18.72 -18.40 21.43
CA SER A 214 -17.61 -18.43 22.38
C SER A 214 -16.76 -17.17 22.28
N GLN A 215 -16.26 -16.65 23.41
CA GLN A 215 -15.28 -15.57 23.38
C GLN A 215 -13.92 -16.09 22.88
N LEU A 216 -13.23 -15.26 22.12
CA LEU A 216 -11.88 -15.51 21.64
C LEU A 216 -10.89 -15.19 22.76
N ASP A 217 -9.91 -16.07 22.97
CA ASP A 217 -8.75 -15.75 23.79
C ASP A 217 -7.96 -14.60 23.14
N VAL A 218 -7.73 -13.53 23.88
CA VAL A 218 -7.12 -12.30 23.34
C VAL A 218 -5.62 -12.33 23.58
N ILE A 219 -4.86 -12.56 22.50
CA ILE A 219 -3.41 -12.60 22.54
C ILE A 219 -2.86 -11.23 22.17
N ILE A 220 -2.22 -10.58 23.14
CA ILE A 220 -1.62 -9.25 22.96
C ILE A 220 -0.14 -9.41 22.62
N VAL A 221 0.25 -8.86 21.48
CA VAL A 221 1.65 -8.79 21.04
C VAL A 221 2.21 -7.41 21.35
N GLU A 222 3.34 -7.37 22.05
CA GLU A 222 4.13 -6.16 22.25
C GLU A 222 4.99 -5.90 21.02
N LEU A 223 4.77 -4.76 20.37
CA LEU A 223 5.58 -4.35 19.24
C LEU A 223 6.69 -3.43 19.75
N VAL A 224 7.94 -3.81 19.53
CA VAL A 224 9.09 -2.93 19.80
C VAL A 224 9.10 -1.79 18.78
N GLU A 225 9.04 -0.56 19.28
CA GLU A 225 9.09 0.66 18.47
C GLU A 225 10.49 0.90 17.90
N GLY A 226 10.55 1.52 16.71
CA GLY A 226 11.80 1.82 16.01
C GLY A 226 11.82 3.30 15.61
N ASN A 227 12.90 4.00 15.92
CA ASN A 227 13.04 5.43 15.61
C ASN A 227 13.20 5.66 14.09
N ASP A 228 12.36 6.52 13.52
CA ASP A 228 12.54 7.06 12.17
C ASP A 228 13.27 8.42 12.27
N GLU A 229 14.57 8.43 11.96
CA GLU A 229 15.44 9.61 12.05
C GLU A 229 15.05 10.72 11.05
N ILE A 230 14.29 10.40 9.99
CA ILE A 230 13.89 11.40 8.98
C ILE A 230 12.75 12.29 9.50
N LEU A 231 11.93 11.79 10.45
CA LEU A 231 10.67 12.44 10.83
C LEU A 231 10.47 12.66 12.33
N ASN A 232 11.40 12.23 13.19
CA ASN A 232 11.18 12.20 14.66
C ASN A 232 9.88 11.45 15.04
N GLU A 233 9.46 10.44 14.25
CA GLU A 233 8.33 9.56 14.57
C GLU A 233 8.90 8.19 14.99
N THR A 234 8.48 7.65 16.15
CA THR A 234 8.96 6.37 16.70
C THR A 234 8.35 5.12 16.05
N LYS A 235 7.62 5.27 14.93
CA LYS A 235 6.73 4.22 14.41
C LYS A 235 6.93 3.91 12.91
N ILE A 236 7.45 2.72 12.63
CA ILE A 236 7.41 2.11 11.29
C ILE A 236 5.99 1.58 11.03
N SER A 237 5.16 2.39 10.37
CA SER A 237 3.76 2.06 10.01
C SER A 237 3.56 2.00 8.49
N SER A 238 2.45 1.38 8.03
CA SER A 238 2.06 1.45 6.61
C SER A 238 1.93 2.87 6.08
N SER A 239 1.55 3.84 6.95
CA SER A 239 1.52 5.25 6.58
C SER A 239 2.92 5.82 6.33
N SER A 240 3.88 5.52 7.20
CA SER A 240 5.28 5.94 7.05
C SER A 240 5.88 5.39 5.75
N ARG A 241 5.58 4.13 5.40
CA ARG A 241 6.01 3.53 4.12
C ARG A 241 5.41 4.23 2.90
N ARG A 242 4.12 4.59 2.96
CA ARG A 242 3.48 5.35 1.87
C ARG A 242 4.09 6.73 1.70
N ARG A 243 4.40 7.42 2.80
CA ARG A 243 5.11 8.71 2.76
C ARG A 243 6.51 8.58 2.16
N ALA A 244 7.26 7.53 2.49
CA ALA A 244 8.60 7.29 1.95
C ALA A 244 8.62 7.02 0.43
N ASP A 245 7.47 6.68 -0.14
CA ASP A 245 7.33 6.49 -1.59
C ASP A 245 6.88 7.77 -2.32
N LEU A 246 6.55 8.85 -1.61
CA LEU A 246 6.30 10.14 -2.24
C LEU A 246 7.55 10.61 -2.99
N GLY A 247 7.34 11.06 -4.23
CA GLY A 247 8.43 11.45 -5.13
C GLY A 247 9.15 10.28 -5.82
N ARG A 248 8.79 9.02 -5.53
CA ARG A 248 9.27 7.85 -6.30
C ARG A 248 8.34 7.54 -7.46
N LEU A 249 8.91 7.02 -8.53
CA LEU A 249 8.14 6.49 -9.65
C LEU A 249 7.44 5.19 -9.21
N LEU A 250 6.12 5.26 -8.95
CA LEU A 250 5.35 4.12 -8.43
C LEU A 250 5.02 3.06 -9.51
N LYS A 251 4.98 3.46 -10.78
CA LYS A 251 4.69 2.59 -11.93
C LYS A 251 5.60 3.00 -13.08
N PRO A 252 6.03 2.05 -13.94
CA PRO A 252 6.79 2.39 -15.14
C PRO A 252 6.09 3.47 -15.95
N THR A 253 6.87 4.39 -16.49
CA THR A 253 6.36 5.48 -17.32
C THR A 253 5.74 4.90 -18.59
N ARG A 254 4.64 5.48 -19.05
CA ARG A 254 4.03 5.06 -20.31
C ARG A 254 4.94 5.50 -21.44
N GLN A 255 5.46 4.56 -22.22
CA GLN A 255 6.23 4.88 -23.42
C GLN A 255 5.29 5.41 -24.51
N VAL A 256 4.96 6.70 -24.43
CA VAL A 256 4.30 7.43 -25.50
C VAL A 256 5.37 7.77 -26.53
N PRO A 257 5.27 7.35 -27.80
CA PRO A 257 6.20 7.76 -28.85
C PRO A 257 6.28 9.28 -28.90
N ARG A 258 7.47 9.83 -28.65
CA ARG A 258 7.73 11.27 -28.75
C ARG A 258 8.54 11.52 -30.01
N GLY A 259 8.08 12.46 -30.83
CA GLY A 259 8.93 12.98 -31.90
C GLY A 259 10.21 13.57 -31.31
N ASN A 260 11.31 13.53 -32.06
CA ASN A 260 12.58 14.14 -31.63
C ASN A 260 12.35 15.60 -31.21
N GLY A 261 12.82 15.96 -30.02
CA GLY A 261 12.72 17.33 -29.48
C GLY A 261 11.39 17.69 -28.81
N LYS A 262 10.40 16.80 -28.74
CA LYS A 262 9.13 17.08 -28.02
C LYS A 262 9.29 16.98 -26.50
N PRO A 263 8.62 17.84 -25.71
CA PRO A 263 8.74 17.84 -24.25
C PRO A 263 8.15 16.58 -23.59
N TYR A 264 8.64 16.29 -22.40
CA TYR A 264 8.02 15.33 -21.48
C TYR A 264 6.74 15.94 -20.87
N LEU A 265 5.63 15.21 -20.88
CA LEU A 265 4.36 15.71 -20.33
C LEU A 265 4.04 15.06 -18.98
N ILE A 266 3.83 15.89 -17.95
CA ILE A 266 3.47 15.47 -16.59
C ILE A 266 2.09 16.03 -16.25
N GLY A 267 1.12 15.18 -15.92
CA GLY A 267 -0.20 15.58 -15.44
C GLY A 267 -0.25 15.63 -13.91
N LEU A 268 -0.66 16.78 -13.35
CA LEU A 268 -0.92 16.91 -11.91
C LEU A 268 -2.39 16.59 -11.60
N ALA A 269 -2.59 15.50 -10.86
CA ALA A 269 -3.89 15.08 -10.35
C ALA A 269 -4.01 15.30 -8.83
N GLY A 270 -5.23 15.18 -8.29
CA GLY A 270 -5.51 15.36 -6.85
C GLY A 270 -6.78 16.17 -6.58
N GLY A 271 -7.33 16.09 -5.36
CA GLY A 271 -8.57 16.75 -4.95
C GLY A 271 -8.49 18.28 -4.80
N ILE A 272 -9.61 18.93 -4.48
CA ILE A 272 -9.62 20.37 -4.18
C ILE A 272 -8.67 20.65 -2.99
N ALA A 273 -7.98 21.80 -3.03
CA ALA A 273 -7.02 22.23 -2.02
C ALA A 273 -5.80 21.31 -1.78
N SER A 274 -5.54 20.33 -2.66
CA SER A 274 -4.40 19.40 -2.54
C SER A 274 -3.02 20.01 -2.87
N GLY A 275 -2.90 21.33 -3.01
CA GLY A 275 -1.62 21.98 -3.33
C GLY A 275 -1.15 21.93 -4.80
N LYS A 276 -1.93 21.38 -5.75
CA LYS A 276 -1.56 21.30 -7.18
C LYS A 276 -1.06 22.61 -7.79
N SER A 277 -1.74 23.72 -7.52
CA SER A 277 -1.35 25.04 -8.04
C SER A 277 -0.02 25.51 -7.44
N HIS A 278 0.27 25.14 -6.20
CA HIS A 278 1.52 25.47 -5.53
C HIS A 278 2.69 24.68 -6.11
N ILE A 279 2.54 23.35 -6.27
CA ILE A 279 3.60 22.53 -6.87
C ILE A 279 3.85 22.88 -8.34
N ALA A 280 2.80 23.20 -9.11
CA ALA A 280 2.96 23.68 -10.49
C ALA A 280 3.77 24.98 -10.56
N LYS A 281 3.46 25.95 -9.68
CA LYS A 281 4.22 27.19 -9.55
C LYS A 281 5.68 26.93 -9.17
N TYR A 282 5.90 26.07 -8.18
CA TYR A 282 7.24 25.67 -7.75
C TYR A 282 8.07 25.05 -8.89
N LEU A 283 7.49 24.10 -9.65
CA LEU A 283 8.16 23.45 -10.78
C LEU A 283 8.55 24.45 -11.88
N LYS A 284 7.68 25.42 -12.16
CA LYS A 284 7.98 26.51 -13.08
C LYS A 284 9.13 27.38 -12.58
N GLU A 285 9.02 27.88 -11.35
CA GLU A 285 9.95 28.88 -10.80
C GLU A 285 11.32 28.30 -10.45
N LYS A 286 11.39 27.05 -9.99
CA LYS A 286 12.63 26.42 -9.52
C LYS A 286 13.30 25.52 -10.54
N HIS A 287 12.53 24.94 -11.47
CA HIS A 287 13.06 23.97 -12.43
C HIS A 287 12.86 24.36 -13.90
N GLY A 288 12.25 25.53 -14.17
CA GLY A 288 12.07 26.03 -15.54
C GLY A 288 11.11 25.21 -16.38
N PHE A 289 10.17 24.49 -15.73
CA PHE A 289 9.15 23.72 -16.45
C PHE A 289 8.06 24.66 -16.96
N ASP A 290 7.54 24.37 -18.15
CA ASP A 290 6.34 25.04 -18.61
C ASP A 290 5.11 24.45 -17.94
N VAL A 291 4.11 25.29 -17.67
CA VAL A 291 2.88 24.88 -16.97
C VAL A 291 1.67 25.34 -17.77
N ILE A 292 0.81 24.38 -18.11
CA ILE A 292 -0.48 24.61 -18.75
C ILE A 292 -1.56 24.38 -17.69
N ASP A 293 -2.30 25.43 -17.34
CA ASP A 293 -3.47 25.33 -16.46
C ASP A 293 -4.68 24.86 -17.27
N CYS A 294 -5.05 23.58 -17.13
CA CYS A 294 -6.12 23.00 -17.94
C CYS A 294 -7.51 23.58 -17.65
N ASP A 295 -7.76 24.11 -16.45
CA ASP A 295 -9.05 24.76 -16.15
C ASP A 295 -9.16 26.09 -16.90
N LYS A 296 -8.08 26.90 -16.88
CA LYS A 296 -8.02 28.14 -17.67
C LYS A 296 -8.13 27.84 -19.15
N LEU A 297 -7.44 26.79 -19.61
CA LEU A 297 -7.50 26.37 -21.00
C LEU A 297 -8.91 25.93 -21.41
N ALA A 298 -9.62 25.21 -20.55
CA ALA A 298 -11.00 24.80 -20.80
C ALA A 298 -11.92 25.99 -21.10
N HIS A 299 -11.77 27.09 -20.38
CA HIS A 299 -12.56 28.30 -20.64
C HIS A 299 -12.36 28.84 -22.06
N THR A 300 -11.14 28.72 -22.60
CA THR A 300 -10.83 29.18 -23.95
C THR A 300 -11.32 28.22 -25.04
N CYS A 301 -11.73 26.99 -24.68
CA CYS A 301 -12.18 25.99 -25.66
C CYS A 301 -13.62 26.23 -26.12
N TYR A 302 -14.44 26.95 -25.34
CA TYR A 302 -15.85 27.24 -25.67
C TYR A 302 -16.13 28.75 -25.82
N GLU A 303 -15.12 29.52 -26.24
CA GLU A 303 -15.29 30.92 -26.62
C GLU A 303 -16.27 31.08 -27.79
N LYS A 304 -16.72 32.32 -28.01
CA LYS A 304 -17.72 32.66 -29.01
C LYS A 304 -17.32 32.16 -30.40
N GLY A 305 -18.23 31.42 -31.04
CA GLY A 305 -18.04 30.88 -32.38
C GLY A 305 -17.27 29.55 -32.44
N SER A 306 -16.82 28.99 -31.31
CA SER A 306 -16.20 27.66 -31.29
C SER A 306 -17.22 26.54 -31.46
N VAL A 307 -16.77 25.40 -32.00
CA VAL A 307 -17.59 24.19 -32.16
C VAL A 307 -18.10 23.68 -30.80
N LEU A 308 -17.26 23.77 -29.75
CA LEU A 308 -17.63 23.33 -28.42
C LEU A 308 -18.73 24.22 -27.80
N ASN A 309 -18.72 25.52 -28.07
CA ASN A 309 -19.79 26.43 -27.66
C ASN A 309 -21.16 26.01 -28.22
N GLN A 310 -21.21 25.67 -29.52
CA GLN A 310 -22.43 25.17 -30.16
C GLN A 310 -22.90 23.84 -29.54
N LYS A 311 -21.99 22.88 -29.35
CA LYS A 311 -22.31 21.59 -28.71
C LYS A 311 -22.83 21.75 -27.28
N ILE A 312 -22.25 22.67 -26.50
CA ILE A 312 -22.73 22.97 -25.15
C ILE A 312 -24.14 23.56 -25.19
N ALA A 313 -24.41 24.47 -26.13
CA ALA A 313 -25.73 25.08 -26.30
C ALA A 313 -26.80 24.05 -26.74
N GLU A 314 -26.44 23.13 -27.64
CA GLU A 314 -27.33 22.05 -28.08
C GLU A 314 -27.64 21.06 -26.96
N HIS A 315 -26.64 20.73 -26.14
CA HIS A 315 -26.76 19.71 -25.10
C HIS A 315 -27.43 20.23 -23.81
N PHE A 316 -27.06 21.43 -23.37
CA PHE A 316 -27.50 21.97 -22.08
C PHE A 316 -28.59 23.05 -22.18
N GLY A 317 -28.89 23.53 -23.39
CA GLY A 317 -29.90 24.55 -23.65
C GLY A 317 -29.31 25.83 -24.27
N LYS A 318 -30.03 26.39 -25.24
CA LYS A 318 -29.60 27.61 -25.96
C LYS A 318 -29.51 28.84 -25.06
N ASP A 319 -30.28 28.86 -23.97
CA ASP A 319 -30.36 29.93 -22.96
C ASP A 319 -29.11 30.05 -22.07
N ILE A 320 -28.20 29.07 -22.16
CA ILE A 320 -26.88 29.10 -21.52
C ILE A 320 -25.90 29.96 -22.31
N VAL A 321 -26.16 30.23 -23.59
CA VAL A 321 -25.31 31.09 -24.40
C VAL A 321 -25.93 32.49 -24.48
N ILE A 322 -25.24 33.49 -23.93
CA ILE A 322 -25.67 34.90 -23.93
C ILE A 322 -24.68 35.68 -24.81
N ASP A 323 -25.18 36.38 -25.81
CA ASP A 323 -24.38 37.15 -26.79
C ASP A 323 -23.29 36.32 -27.51
N GLY A 324 -23.54 35.01 -27.64
CA GLY A 324 -22.61 34.04 -28.24
C GLY A 324 -21.56 33.49 -27.27
N VAL A 325 -21.61 33.85 -25.99
CA VAL A 325 -20.68 33.40 -24.94
C VAL A 325 -21.40 32.48 -23.96
N VAL A 326 -20.77 31.37 -23.56
CA VAL A 326 -21.30 30.48 -22.53
C VAL A 326 -21.36 31.19 -21.18
N ASP A 327 -22.55 31.31 -20.61
CA ASP A 327 -22.78 31.75 -19.23
C ASP A 327 -22.36 30.64 -18.26
N ARG A 328 -21.14 30.79 -17.75
CA ARG A 328 -20.53 29.85 -16.80
C ARG A 328 -21.29 29.74 -15.48
N LYS A 329 -22.01 30.79 -15.04
CA LYS A 329 -22.79 30.72 -13.80
C LYS A 329 -24.01 29.84 -14.00
N LYS A 330 -24.74 30.03 -15.10
CA LYS A 330 -25.89 29.17 -15.46
C LYS A 330 -25.46 27.73 -15.69
N LEU A 331 -24.45 27.52 -16.54
CA LEU A 331 -23.93 26.17 -16.81
C LEU A 331 -23.44 25.50 -15.52
N GLY A 332 -22.70 26.23 -14.69
CA GLY A 332 -22.25 25.78 -13.36
C GLY A 332 -23.40 25.34 -12.46
N GLY A 333 -24.47 26.13 -12.37
CA GLY A 333 -25.67 25.77 -11.58
C GLY A 333 -26.31 24.46 -12.03
N ILE A 334 -26.30 24.18 -13.33
CA ILE A 334 -26.85 22.94 -13.90
C ILE A 334 -25.93 21.74 -13.65
N VAL A 335 -24.62 21.88 -13.89
CA VAL A 335 -23.70 20.73 -13.82
C VAL A 335 -23.24 20.42 -12.39
N PHE A 336 -23.17 21.39 -11.49
CA PHE A 336 -22.80 21.13 -10.10
C PHE A 336 -23.95 20.61 -9.24
N SER A 337 -25.20 20.74 -9.71
CA SER A 337 -26.38 20.15 -9.04
C SER A 337 -26.63 18.69 -9.47
N ASP A 338 -26.04 18.24 -10.58
CA ASP A 338 -26.26 16.90 -11.14
C ASP A 338 -24.95 16.26 -11.61
N LYS A 339 -24.55 15.16 -10.94
CA LYS A 339 -23.33 14.41 -11.25
C LYS A 339 -23.33 13.83 -12.67
N SER A 340 -24.49 13.49 -13.25
CA SER A 340 -24.60 13.01 -14.63
C SER A 340 -24.26 14.14 -15.60
N LYS A 341 -24.86 15.32 -15.41
CA LYS A 341 -24.61 16.49 -16.26
C LYS A 341 -23.16 16.97 -16.20
N LEU A 342 -22.53 16.90 -15.03
CA LEU A 342 -21.09 17.18 -14.91
C LEU A 342 -20.24 16.20 -15.72
N ARG A 343 -20.64 14.93 -15.76
CA ARG A 343 -19.96 13.91 -16.56
C ARG A 343 -20.15 14.17 -18.05
N GLU A 344 -21.36 14.48 -18.49
CA GLU A 344 -21.66 14.82 -19.89
C GLU A 344 -20.87 16.05 -20.35
N LEU A 345 -20.84 17.12 -19.55
CA LEU A 345 -20.03 18.32 -19.87
C LEU A 345 -18.54 17.96 -19.94
N SER A 346 -18.06 17.15 -19.00
CA SER A 346 -16.67 16.67 -18.98
C SER A 346 -16.33 15.93 -20.29
N GLU A 347 -17.21 15.03 -20.74
CA GLU A 347 -17.01 14.23 -21.96
C GLU A 347 -16.95 15.09 -23.22
N LEU A 348 -17.67 16.22 -23.25
CA LEU A 348 -17.59 17.21 -24.35
C LEU A 348 -16.32 18.07 -24.30
N VAL A 349 -15.94 18.56 -23.11
CA VAL A 349 -14.89 19.57 -22.95
C VAL A 349 -13.47 18.97 -22.99
N TRP A 350 -13.25 17.83 -22.31
CA TRP A 350 -11.90 17.29 -22.13
C TRP A 350 -11.17 16.87 -23.42
N PRO A 351 -11.84 16.35 -24.47
CA PRO A 351 -11.19 16.08 -25.76
C PRO A 351 -10.60 17.34 -26.41
N GLU A 352 -11.33 18.45 -26.40
CA GLU A 352 -10.86 19.72 -26.97
C GLU A 352 -9.73 20.35 -26.13
N VAL A 353 -9.84 20.28 -24.81
CA VAL A 353 -8.78 20.72 -23.89
C VAL A 353 -7.50 19.93 -24.12
N ARG A 354 -7.61 18.62 -24.30
CA ARG A 354 -6.45 17.76 -24.60
C ARG A 354 -5.79 18.20 -25.90
N LYS A 355 -6.56 18.38 -26.98
CA LYS A 355 -6.03 18.80 -28.28
C LYS A 355 -5.25 20.11 -28.15
N LYS A 356 -5.86 21.13 -27.55
CA LYS A 356 -5.24 22.44 -27.37
C LYS A 356 -4.03 22.40 -26.43
N ALA A 357 -4.08 21.60 -25.36
CA ALA A 357 -2.94 21.43 -24.45
C ALA A 357 -1.75 20.75 -25.14
N THR A 358 -2.01 19.76 -26.01
CA THR A 358 -0.98 19.12 -26.81
C THR A 358 -0.36 20.10 -27.81
N GLU A 359 -1.17 20.89 -28.52
CA GLU A 359 -0.67 21.92 -29.45
C GLU A 359 0.23 22.95 -28.74
N ILE A 360 -0.18 23.44 -27.57
CA ILE A 360 0.63 24.37 -26.76
C ILE A 360 1.91 23.70 -26.28
N ALA A 361 1.83 22.44 -25.81
CA ALA A 361 2.99 21.71 -25.34
C ALA A 361 4.00 21.46 -26.46
N GLU A 362 3.57 21.17 -27.69
CA GLU A 362 4.46 20.94 -28.83
C GLU A 362 5.23 22.20 -29.27
N GLN A 363 4.74 23.39 -28.92
CA GLN A 363 5.41 24.66 -29.18
C GLN A 363 6.37 25.06 -28.05
N SER A 364 6.36 24.35 -26.92
CA SER A 364 7.24 24.62 -25.79
C SER A 364 8.69 24.24 -26.12
N THR A 365 9.62 25.12 -25.74
CA THR A 365 11.07 24.85 -25.78
C THR A 365 11.57 24.19 -24.50
N ALA A 366 10.73 24.07 -23.47
CA ALA A 366 11.08 23.41 -22.22
C ALA A 366 11.25 21.90 -22.46
N ARG A 367 12.11 21.26 -21.66
CA ARG A 367 12.24 19.79 -21.69
C ARG A 367 11.03 19.08 -21.08
N VAL A 368 10.30 19.76 -20.19
CA VAL A 368 9.17 19.22 -19.45
C VAL A 368 8.05 20.25 -19.41
N VAL A 369 6.83 19.80 -19.71
CA VAL A 369 5.59 20.57 -19.63
C VAL A 369 4.66 19.88 -18.64
N VAL A 370 4.15 20.66 -17.69
CA VAL A 370 3.24 20.22 -16.62
C VAL A 370 1.82 20.65 -16.94
N LEU A 371 0.90 19.69 -16.96
CA LEU A 371 -0.53 19.91 -17.15
C LEU A 371 -1.22 19.95 -15.79
N GLY A 372 -1.57 21.16 -15.34
CA GLY A 372 -2.24 21.38 -14.07
C GLY A 372 -3.70 20.93 -14.11
N LYS A 373 -4.13 20.18 -13.08
CA LYS A 373 -5.52 19.70 -12.90
C LYS A 373 -5.98 18.75 -14.01
N ALA A 374 -5.10 17.84 -14.42
CA ALA A 374 -5.33 16.88 -15.50
C ALA A 374 -6.21 15.68 -15.10
N GLN A 375 -7.14 15.82 -14.14
CA GLN A 375 -7.89 14.72 -13.50
C GLN A 375 -8.54 13.71 -14.47
N LYS A 376 -8.78 14.09 -15.74
CA LYS A 376 -9.37 13.22 -16.77
C LYS A 376 -8.63 13.20 -18.11
N ILE A 377 -7.40 13.70 -18.17
CA ILE A 377 -6.63 13.59 -19.41
C ILE A 377 -5.94 12.23 -19.46
N LEU A 378 -6.74 11.20 -19.79
CA LEU A 378 -6.42 9.77 -19.76
C LEU A 378 -5.22 9.28 -20.61
N ASN A 379 -4.38 10.17 -21.13
CA ASN A 379 -3.19 9.81 -21.92
C ASN A 379 -1.89 10.51 -21.50
N PHE A 380 -1.86 11.24 -20.38
CA PHE A 380 -0.63 11.83 -19.85
C PHE A 380 -0.13 11.07 -18.62
N GLU A 381 1.17 11.14 -18.36
CA GLU A 381 1.74 10.53 -17.16
C GLU A 381 1.22 11.26 -15.93
N VAL A 382 0.39 10.58 -15.15
CA VAL A 382 -0.16 11.11 -13.91
C VAL A 382 0.85 10.83 -12.81
N VAL A 383 1.47 11.89 -12.27
CA VAL A 383 2.29 11.80 -11.07
C VAL A 383 1.39 12.19 -9.90
N ALA A 384 1.24 11.27 -8.95
CA ALA A 384 0.46 11.47 -7.72
C ALA A 384 1.35 12.01 -6.60
#